data_AF-A0A3D2L3N9-F1
#
_entry.id   AF-A0A3D2L3N9-F1
#
_cell.length_a   1.000
_cell.length_b   1.000
_cell.length_c   1.000
_cell.angle_alpha   90.00
_cell.angle_beta   90.00
_cell.angle_gamma   90.00
#
_symmetry.space_group_name_H-M   'P 1'
#
loop_
_entity.id
_entity.type
_entity.pdbx_description
1 polymer ?
#
loop_
_entity_poly.entity_id
_entity_poly.type
_entity_poly.pdbx_seq_one_letter_code
_entity_poly.pdbx_strand_id
1 'polypeptide(L)' 'QSGHVAISGKSLADGTLEITCEDNGDANPESTAAKTSASGLGKRIMKASASQIGATLENGPGPKGYRMVLTLPG' A
#
# COMPACT_ATOMS: atom_id res chain seq x y z
N GLN A 1 -17.13 -10.01 10.79
CA GLN A 1 -16.32 -8.85 11.19
C GLN A 1 -16.66 -7.70 10.24
N SER A 2 -16.75 -6.45 10.69
CA SER A 2 -16.96 -5.33 9.77
C SER A 2 -15.67 -5.04 9.02
N GLY A 3 -15.77 -4.77 7.72
CA GLY A 3 -14.65 -4.27 6.92
C GLY A 3 -14.16 -2.93 7.46
N HIS A 4 -12.85 -2.75 7.50
CA HIS A 4 -12.18 -1.55 7.97
C HIS A 4 -10.98 -1.26 7.07
N VAL A 5 -10.83 0.02 6.73
CA VAL A 5 -9.67 0.55 6.00
C VAL A 5 -9.14 1.73 6.80
N ALA A 6 -7.83 1.78 7.02
CA ALA A 6 -7.14 2.83 7.74
C ALA A 6 -6.04 3.44 6.87
N ILE A 7 -5.92 4.77 6.92
CA ILE A 7 -4.81 5.52 6.34
C ILE A 7 -4.14 6.30 7.48
N SER A 8 -2.82 6.18 7.59
CA SER A 8 -2.03 6.86 8.61
C SER A 8 -0.75 7.43 8.00
N GLY A 9 -0.24 8.51 8.57
CA GLY A 9 1.02 9.13 8.18
C GLY A 9 1.84 9.47 9.41
N LYS A 10 3.16 9.28 9.33
CA LYS A 10 4.11 9.68 10.37
C LYS A 10 5.39 10.22 9.75
N SER A 11 5.97 11.22 10.40
CA SER A 11 7.36 11.63 10.13
C SER A 11 8.29 10.81 11.02
N LEU A 12 9.35 10.26 10.42
CA LEU A 12 10.43 9.59 11.11
C LEU A 12 11.47 10.61 11.60
N ALA A 13 12.36 10.18 12.49
CA ALA A 13 13.36 11.04 13.10
C ALA A 13 14.37 11.63 12.11
N ASP A 14 14.57 10.97 10.97
CA ASP A 14 15.45 11.40 9.88
C ASP A 14 14.75 12.33 8.85
N GLY A 15 13.51 12.74 9.13
CA GLY A 15 12.71 13.57 8.23
C GLY A 15 11.91 12.79 7.18
N THR A 16 12.09 11.48 7.09
CA THR A 16 11.33 10.61 6.17
C THR A 16 9.84 10.63 6.52
N LEU A 17 8.97 10.79 5.52
CA LEU A 17 7.53 10.64 5.65
C LEU A 17 7.11 9.21 5.26
N GLU A 18 6.46 8.50 6.19
CA GLU A 18 5.86 7.19 5.94
C GLU A 18 4.33 7.31 5.96
N ILE A 19 3.67 6.91 4.87
CA ILE A 19 2.21 6.82 4.77
C ILE A 19 1.83 5.35 4.63
N THR A 20 0.98 4.85 5.52
CA THR A 20 0.49 3.47 5.52
C THR A 20 -1.01 3.45 5.24
N CYS A 21 -1.43 2.58 4.31
CA CYS A 21 -2.82 2.22 4.07
C CYS A 21 -3.00 0.72 4.35
N GLU A 22 -3.95 0.36 5.21
CA GLU A 22 -4.21 -1.01 5.62
C GLU A 22 -5.70 -1.31 5.61
N ASP A 23 -6.07 -2.53 5.24
CA ASP A 23 -7.41 -3.06 5.43
C ASP A 23 -7.41 -4.36 6.25
N ASN A 24 -8.58 -4.75 6.74
CA ASN A 24 -8.79 -6.03 7.42
C ASN A 24 -9.55 -7.05 6.54
N GLY A 25 -9.48 -6.88 5.21
CA GLY A 25 -10.10 -7.77 4.25
C GLY A 25 -9.31 -9.06 4.06
N ASP A 26 -9.88 -9.98 3.27
CA ASP A 26 -9.23 -11.25 2.98
C ASP A 26 -8.08 -11.03 1.98
N ALA A 27 -6.85 -10.95 2.49
CA ALA A 27 -5.63 -10.76 1.70
C ALA A 27 -5.03 -12.07 1.21
N ASN A 28 -5.82 -13.14 1.17
CA ASN A 28 -5.37 -14.46 0.77
C ASN A 28 -4.67 -14.39 -0.62
N PRO A 29 -3.38 -14.76 -0.71
CA PRO A 29 -2.61 -14.65 -1.95
C PRO A 29 -3.26 -15.42 -3.13
N GLU A 30 -3.97 -16.53 -2.87
CA GLU A 30 -4.70 -17.27 -3.90
C GLU A 30 -5.92 -16.51 -4.46
N SER A 31 -6.59 -15.69 -3.63
CA SER A 31 -7.74 -14.87 -4.04
C SER A 31 -7.33 -13.68 -4.91
N THR A 32 -6.11 -13.16 -4.71
CA THR A 32 -5.55 -12.05 -5.50
C THR A 32 -4.98 -12.47 -6.85
N ALA A 33 -4.58 -13.74 -7.01
CA ALA A 33 -4.10 -14.30 -8.27
C ALA A 33 -5.24 -14.55 -9.28
N ALA A 34 -6.46 -14.83 -8.81
CA ALA A 34 -7.59 -15.25 -9.66
C ALA A 34 -8.47 -14.11 -10.22
N LYS A 35 -8.24 -12.84 -9.84
CA LYS A 35 -8.99 -11.67 -10.37
C LYS A 35 -8.14 -10.85 -11.34
N THR A 36 -7.79 -11.49 -12.45
CA THR A 36 -7.07 -10.91 -13.58
C THR A 36 -8.02 -10.18 -14.53
N SER A 37 -8.01 -8.84 -14.44
CA SER A 37 -8.21 -7.93 -15.58
C SER A 37 -7.87 -6.47 -15.22
N ALA A 38 -7.91 -6.10 -13.93
CA ALA A 38 -7.58 -4.76 -13.42
C ALA A 38 -6.37 -4.71 -12.44
N SER A 39 -5.73 -5.85 -12.15
CA SER A 39 -4.75 -5.99 -11.05
C SER A 39 -3.41 -5.24 -11.22
N GLY A 40 -3.16 -4.64 -12.39
CA GLY A 40 -1.87 -3.99 -12.69
C GLY A 40 -1.90 -2.48 -12.79
N LEU A 41 -2.93 -1.87 -13.39
CA LEU A 41 -2.85 -0.46 -13.79
C LEU A 41 -2.87 0.49 -12.58
N GLY A 42 -3.80 0.33 -11.65
CA GLY A 42 -3.86 1.18 -10.45
C GLY A 42 -2.57 1.12 -9.64
N LYS A 43 -2.04 -0.09 -9.40
CA LYS A 43 -0.76 -0.28 -8.69
C LYS A 43 0.43 0.29 -9.46
N ARG A 44 0.46 0.16 -10.80
CA ARG A 44 1.50 0.77 -11.65
C ARG A 44 1.44 2.30 -11.64
N ILE A 45 0.24 2.88 -11.71
CA ILE A 45 0.05 4.33 -11.61
C ILE A 45 0.54 4.80 -10.24
N MET A 46 0.11 4.16 -9.14
CA MET A 46 0.56 4.52 -7.80
C MET A 46 2.08 4.41 -7.64
N LYS A 47 2.69 3.34 -8.15
CA LYS A 47 4.15 3.17 -8.14
C LYS A 47 4.85 4.28 -8.95
N ALA A 48 4.35 4.59 -10.14
CA ALA A 48 4.90 5.66 -10.97
C ALA A 48 4.73 7.05 -10.33
N SER A 49 3.60 7.31 -9.67
CA SER A 49 3.34 8.55 -8.92
C SER A 49 4.26 8.67 -7.70
N ALA A 50 4.51 7.59 -6.97
CA ALA A 50 5.49 7.56 -5.88
C ALA A 50 6.89 7.92 -6.40
N SER A 51 7.32 7.28 -7.48
CA SER A 51 8.63 7.56 -8.09
C SER A 51 8.77 9.01 -8.60
N GLN A 52 7.70 9.63 -9.10
CA GLN A 52 7.72 11.04 -9.55
C GLN A 52 8.04 12.03 -8.43
N ILE A 53 7.70 11.70 -7.18
CA ILE A 53 7.99 12.54 -6.02
C ILE A 53 9.23 12.07 -5.25
N GLY A 54 10.01 11.12 -5.77
CA GLY A 54 11.17 10.55 -5.07
C GLY A 54 10.80 9.55 -3.97
N ALA A 55 9.53 9.13 -3.89
CA ALA A 55 9.06 8.15 -2.92
C ALA A 55 9.14 6.71 -3.44
N THR A 56 9.13 5.76 -2.52
CA THR A 56 8.95 4.33 -2.79
C THR A 56 7.55 3.88 -2.36
N LEU A 57 7.02 2.84 -3.03
CA LEU A 57 5.74 2.24 -2.68
C LEU A 57 5.90 0.72 -2.59
N GLU A 58 5.58 0.18 -1.43
CA GLU A 58 5.52 -1.26 -1.15
C GLU A 58 4.07 -1.66 -0.91
N ASN A 59 3.66 -2.83 -1.40
CA ASN A 59 2.30 -3.30 -1.22
C ASN A 59 2.21 -4.82 -1.20
N GLY A 60 1.37 -5.38 -0.34
CA GLY A 60 1.16 -6.83 -0.27
C GLY A 60 0.25 -7.25 0.89
N PRO A 61 0.14 -8.57 1.13
CA PRO A 61 -0.52 -9.08 2.32
C PRO A 61 0.20 -8.58 3.59
N GLY A 62 -0.59 -8.04 4.53
CA GLY A 62 -0.17 -7.65 5.87
C GLY A 62 -0.80 -8.57 6.95
N PRO A 63 -0.53 -8.32 8.24
CA PRO A 63 -0.93 -9.22 9.32
C PRO A 63 -2.45 -9.40 9.52
N LYS A 64 -3.26 -8.45 9.03
CA LYS A 64 -4.71 -8.42 9.23
C LYS A 64 -5.52 -8.35 7.93
N GLY A 65 -4.87 -8.18 6.78
CA GLY A 65 -5.48 -7.90 5.49
C GLY A 65 -4.43 -7.35 4.53
N TYR A 66 -4.76 -6.44 3.63
CA TYR A 66 -3.76 -5.87 2.70
C TYR A 66 -3.09 -4.64 3.30
N ARG A 67 -1.80 -4.43 2.99
CA ARG A 67 -1.01 -3.28 3.44
C ARG A 67 -0.28 -2.63 2.26
N MET A 68 -0.28 -1.29 2.26
CA MET A 68 0.51 -0.45 1.37
C MET A 68 1.29 0.56 2.18
N VAL A 69 2.57 0.75 1.86
CA VAL A 69 3.46 1.69 2.54
C VAL A 69 4.14 2.56 1.48
N LEU A 70 3.95 3.88 1.58
CA LEU A 70 4.67 4.87 0.81
C LEU A 70 5.71 5.55 1.69
N THR A 71 6.95 5.62 1.21
CA THR A 71 8.06 6.23 1.93
C THR A 71 8.66 7.34 1.09
N LEU A 72 8.59 8.58 1.58
CA LEU A 72 9.22 9.75 0.95
C LEU A 72 10.40 10.20 1.84
N PRO A 73 11.64 10.06 1.37
CA PRO A 73 12.81 10.57 2.10
C PRO A 73 12.73 12.09 2.29
N GLY A 74 13.23 12.56 3.44
CA GLY A 74 13.35 13.98 3.79
C GLY A 74 14.50 14.71 3.08
#